data_AF-A0A1W1CQ07-F1
#
_entry.id   AF-A0A1W1CQ07-F1
#
_cell.length_a   1.000
_cell.length_b   1.000
_cell.length_c   1.000
_cell.angle_alpha   90.00
_cell.angle_beta   90.00
_cell.angle_gamma   90.00
#
_symmetry.space_group_name_H-M   'P 1'
#
loop_
_entity.id
_entity.type
_entity.pdbx_description
1 polymer ?
#
loop_
_entity_poly.entity_id
_entity_poly.type
_entity_poly.pdbx_seq_one_letter_code
_entity_poly.pdbx_strand_id
1 'polypeptide(L)'
;MDVKRSCKKLGIELIEGEYDYESWLKAVRGLENEPEKGARCEVCFEKRFLTSAQKALELDEDKITTTLLVSPLKSQEQLKRVGDAFYEKYGVEFIAVDYRSGGGTQDQSRVTKEQQLYRQDYCGCIYGLTMQREQQDKLMDEMFSPITKQTLPASIEERLALYTSRNKLEDEGKKYKIVRQKFLNYRQFFVKLIAGKKENITAHALCYSTLPRKKAQGRIEFTLNDIHYFNREEVKFITLAYYNNFFSSRYKNVQELIFHPQNIEEELRLREHICDSAYDLSPIVVVDTIPQTKLTLHIDAKVYEDTQEKLIIL
;
A
#
# COMPACT_ATOMS: atom_id res chain seq x y z
N MET A 1 2.35 0.08 15.47
CA MET A 1 2.89 -1.28 15.71
C MET A 1 4.38 -1.27 16.04
N ASP A 2 5.25 -0.80 15.16
CA ASP A 2 6.71 -0.75 15.42
C ASP A 2 7.12 0.23 16.51
N VAL A 3 6.48 1.41 16.57
CA VAL A 3 6.71 2.37 17.67
C VAL A 3 6.41 1.70 19.02
N LYS A 4 5.24 1.08 19.17
CA LYS A 4 4.84 0.32 20.37
C LYS A 4 5.83 -0.78 20.73
N ARG A 5 6.31 -1.55 19.74
CA ARG A 5 7.34 -2.57 19.95
C ARG A 5 8.65 -1.97 20.46
N SER A 6 9.13 -0.90 19.83
CA SER A 6 10.37 -0.22 20.22
C SER A 6 10.26 0.36 21.63
N CYS A 7 9.16 1.04 21.96
CA CYS A 7 8.88 1.54 23.30
C CYS A 7 8.90 0.42 24.36
N LYS A 8 8.20 -0.70 24.11
CA LYS A 8 8.22 -1.88 25.01
C LYS A 8 9.64 -2.42 25.23
N LYS A 9 10.45 -2.54 24.17
CA LYS A 9 11.83 -3.03 24.28
C LYS A 9 12.76 -2.06 25.01
N LEU A 10 12.55 -0.76 24.86
CA LEU A 10 13.34 0.29 25.49
C LEU A 10 12.87 0.65 26.91
N GLY A 11 11.72 0.10 27.35
CA GLY A 11 11.11 0.48 28.63
C GLY A 11 10.57 1.91 28.63
N ILE A 12 10.19 2.44 27.47
CA ILE A 12 9.64 3.79 27.31
C ILE A 12 8.13 3.71 27.26
N GLU A 13 7.45 4.56 28.01
CA GLU A 13 5.98 4.71 27.92
C GLU A 13 5.58 5.26 26.54
N LEU A 14 4.57 4.64 25.92
CA LEU A 14 4.00 5.12 24.68
C LEU A 14 2.65 5.78 24.94
N ILE A 15 2.59 7.08 24.64
CA ILE A 15 1.35 7.86 24.60
C ILE A 15 0.97 8.06 23.13
N GLU A 16 -0.14 7.46 22.70
CA GLU A 16 -0.65 7.62 21.34
C GLU A 16 -1.60 8.83 21.30
N GLY A 17 -1.27 9.84 20.48
CA GLY A 17 -2.13 11.00 20.25
C GLY A 17 -3.12 10.80 19.12
N GLU A 18 -4.11 11.68 19.03
CA GLU A 18 -5.11 11.68 17.97
C GLU A 18 -4.51 11.90 16.57
N TYR A 19 -5.04 11.18 15.57
CA TYR A 19 -4.66 11.38 14.16
C TYR A 19 -5.61 12.37 13.48
N ASP A 20 -5.38 13.66 13.70
CA ASP A 20 -6.22 14.75 13.15
C ASP A 20 -5.78 15.18 11.74
N TYR A 21 -6.14 14.35 10.76
CA TYR A 21 -5.81 14.57 9.35
C TYR A 21 -6.51 15.80 8.75
N GLU A 22 -7.79 16.03 9.07
CA GLU A 22 -8.56 17.13 8.49
C GLU A 22 -8.05 18.50 8.93
N SER A 23 -7.70 18.66 10.21
CA SER A 23 -7.08 19.90 10.69
C SER A 23 -5.71 20.12 10.09
N TRP A 24 -4.93 19.06 9.89
CA TRP A 24 -3.65 19.16 9.18
C TRP A 24 -3.85 19.62 7.73
N LEU A 25 -4.82 19.07 6.99
CA LEU A 25 -5.15 19.52 5.63
C LEU A 25 -5.53 21.00 5.59
N LYS A 26 -6.34 21.47 6.54
CA LYS A 26 -6.71 22.89 6.66
C LYS A 26 -5.49 23.78 6.91
N ALA A 27 -4.57 23.35 7.77
CA ALA A 27 -3.38 24.10 8.12
C ALA A 27 -2.41 24.27 6.94
N VAL A 28 -2.30 23.27 6.07
CA VAL A 28 -1.38 23.29 4.91
C VAL A 28 -2.03 23.76 3.61
N ARG A 29 -3.27 24.26 3.67
CA ARG A 29 -4.01 24.74 2.49
C ARG A 29 -3.25 25.90 1.83
N GLY A 30 -3.10 25.82 0.50
CA GLY A 30 -2.31 26.77 -0.30
C GLY A 30 -0.81 26.43 -0.36
N LEU A 31 -0.34 25.41 0.36
CA LEU A 31 1.04 24.92 0.36
C LEU A 31 1.15 23.51 -0.22
N GLU A 32 0.16 23.07 -0.99
CA GLU A 32 0.08 21.71 -1.54
C GLU A 32 1.25 21.41 -2.48
N ASN A 33 1.70 22.42 -3.23
CA ASN A 33 2.77 22.31 -4.23
C ASN A 33 4.17 22.61 -3.68
N GLU A 34 4.30 22.98 -2.40
CA GLU A 34 5.60 23.23 -1.79
C GLU A 34 6.47 21.96 -1.83
N PRO A 35 7.78 22.06 -2.15
CA PRO A 35 8.65 20.91 -2.14
C PRO A 35 8.87 20.36 -0.72
N GLU A 36 9.41 19.15 -0.63
CA GLU A 36 9.97 18.66 0.63
C GLU A 36 11.06 19.63 1.12
N LYS A 37 11.09 19.92 2.42
CA LYS A 37 11.88 21.02 3.03
C LYS A 37 11.41 22.44 2.65
N GLY A 38 10.28 22.59 1.96
CA GLY A 38 9.62 23.88 1.72
C GLY A 38 8.73 24.34 2.88
N ALA A 39 7.95 25.40 2.64
CA ALA A 39 7.17 26.08 3.69
C ALA A 39 6.13 25.16 4.35
N ARG A 40 5.55 24.22 3.60
CA ARG A 40 4.62 23.20 4.13
C ARG A 40 5.23 22.39 5.28
N CYS A 41 6.53 22.08 5.21
CA CYS A 41 7.17 21.28 6.25
C CYS A 41 7.19 22.02 7.59
N GLU A 42 7.37 23.34 7.58
CA GLU A 42 7.40 24.16 8.79
C GLU A 42 6.05 24.18 9.49
N VAL A 43 4.96 24.41 8.75
CA VAL A 43 3.58 24.30 9.27
C VAL A 43 3.32 22.91 9.87
N CYS A 44 3.83 21.87 9.21
CA CYS A 44 3.69 20.50 9.67
C CYS A 44 4.49 20.23 10.96
N PHE A 45 5.67 20.82 11.13
CA PHE A 45 6.46 20.74 12.35
C PHE A 45 5.78 21.50 13.48
N GLU A 46 5.35 22.74 13.22
CA GLU A 46 4.67 23.59 14.20
C GLU A 46 3.46 22.89 14.80
N LYS A 47 2.58 22.34 13.95
CA LYS A 47 1.39 21.60 14.43
C LYS A 47 1.77 20.39 15.31
N ARG A 48 2.81 19.64 14.93
CA ARG A 48 3.27 18.46 15.71
C ARG A 48 3.94 18.85 17.03
N PHE A 49 4.74 19.92 17.02
CA PHE A 49 5.41 20.43 18.22
C PHE A 49 4.39 20.99 19.20
N LEU A 50 3.36 21.70 18.70
CA LEU A 50 2.27 22.17 19.53
C LEU A 50 1.56 21.03 20.27
N THR A 51 1.16 19.97 19.56
CA THR A 51 0.53 18.81 20.21
C THR A 51 1.47 18.13 21.21
N SER A 52 2.75 17.99 20.88
CA SER A 52 3.72 17.32 21.76
C SER A 52 4.02 18.13 23.01
N ALA A 53 4.16 19.44 22.88
CA ALA A 53 4.42 20.34 24.00
C ALA A 53 3.21 20.53 24.91
N GLN A 54 2.00 20.57 24.36
CA GLN A 54 0.78 20.53 25.18
C GLN A 54 0.77 19.29 26.07
N LYS A 55 1.10 18.12 25.50
CA LYS A 55 1.22 16.89 26.26
C LYS A 55 2.37 16.95 27.28
N ALA A 56 3.51 17.55 26.94
CA ALA A 56 4.62 17.72 27.89
C ALA A 56 4.20 18.56 29.11
N LEU A 57 3.52 19.68 28.90
CA LEU A 57 3.01 20.53 29.99
C LEU A 57 1.97 19.80 30.85
N GLU A 58 1.10 18.97 30.27
CA GLU A 58 0.16 18.13 31.02
C GLU A 58 0.86 17.08 31.89
N LEU A 59 2.10 16.72 31.55
CA LEU A 59 2.93 15.75 32.28
C LEU A 59 3.95 16.42 33.21
N ASP A 60 3.86 17.75 33.40
CA ASP A 60 4.83 18.57 34.14
C ASP A 60 6.27 18.52 33.58
N GLU A 61 6.41 18.30 32.27
CA GLU A 61 7.68 18.27 31.55
C GLU A 61 7.96 19.60 30.82
N ASP A 62 9.23 20.02 30.80
CA ASP A 62 9.66 21.32 30.24
C ASP A 62 10.41 21.20 28.89
N LYS A 63 10.65 19.97 28.41
CA LYS A 63 11.46 19.68 27.22
C LYS A 63 10.80 18.70 26.28
N ILE A 64 10.97 18.93 24.98
CA ILE A 64 10.58 17.99 23.92
C ILE A 64 11.70 17.82 22.89
N THR A 65 11.69 16.68 22.19
CA THR A 65 12.53 16.46 21.01
C THR A 65 11.75 15.67 19.96
N THR A 66 12.35 15.41 18.80
CA THR A 66 11.69 14.69 17.72
C THR A 66 12.63 13.75 16.98
N THR A 67 12.08 12.60 16.57
CA THR A 67 12.75 11.68 15.65
C THR A 67 12.97 12.30 14.27
N LEU A 68 12.28 13.40 13.90
CA LEU A 68 12.51 14.07 12.62
C LEU A 68 13.96 14.58 12.44
N LEU A 69 14.70 14.78 13.54
CA LEU A 69 16.11 15.18 13.51
C LEU A 69 17.01 14.15 12.80
N VAL A 70 16.65 12.86 12.81
CA VAL A 70 17.43 11.82 12.10
C VAL A 70 17.13 11.75 10.59
N SER A 71 16.05 12.37 10.11
CA SER A 71 15.54 12.14 8.75
C SER A 71 16.26 12.99 7.68
N PRO A 72 16.89 12.40 6.66
CA PRO A 72 17.56 13.17 5.59
C PRO A 72 16.59 14.04 4.76
N LEU A 73 15.29 13.72 4.81
CA LEU A 73 14.23 14.46 4.15
C LEU A 73 13.86 15.75 4.89
N LYS A 74 14.28 15.91 6.15
CA LYS A 74 13.95 17.07 6.98
C LYS A 74 15.14 18.00 7.15
N SER A 75 14.89 19.30 7.06
CA SER A 75 15.88 20.33 7.38
C SER A 75 16.02 20.46 8.90
N GLN A 76 17.23 20.27 9.41
CA GLN A 76 17.52 20.44 10.84
C GLN A 76 17.38 21.90 11.26
N GLU A 77 17.74 22.83 10.37
CA GLU A 77 17.61 24.27 10.60
C GLU A 77 16.15 24.69 10.73
N GLN A 78 15.26 24.17 9.88
CA GLN A 78 13.81 24.43 9.99
C GLN A 78 13.25 23.88 11.31
N LEU A 79 13.63 22.66 11.69
CA LEU A 79 13.20 22.06 12.96
C LEU A 79 13.67 22.89 14.15
N LYS A 80 14.94 23.32 14.15
CA LYS A 80 15.50 24.18 15.19
C LYS A 80 14.75 25.51 15.26
N ARG A 81 14.56 26.20 14.12
CA ARG A 81 13.85 27.49 14.07
C ARG A 81 12.42 27.39 14.59
N VAL A 82 11.68 26.36 14.18
CA VAL A 82 10.31 26.13 14.68
C VAL A 82 10.32 25.82 16.18
N GLY A 83 11.30 25.05 16.66
CA GLY A 83 11.47 24.76 18.08
C GLY A 83 11.83 25.98 18.93
N ASP A 84 12.75 26.84 18.45
CA ASP A 84 13.14 28.08 19.12
C ASP A 84 11.92 29.02 19.26
N ALA A 85 11.17 29.22 18.17
CA ALA A 85 9.93 30.01 18.18
C ALA A 85 8.85 29.39 19.10
N PHE A 86 8.86 28.07 19.25
CA PHE A 86 7.94 27.36 20.14
C PHE A 86 8.25 27.68 21.61
N TYR A 87 9.53 27.63 22.00
CA TYR A 87 9.98 27.97 23.35
C TYR A 87 9.60 29.41 23.71
N GLU A 88 9.81 30.37 22.81
CA GLU A 88 9.43 31.77 23.02
C GLU A 88 7.94 31.96 23.30
N LYS A 89 7.08 31.14 22.68
CA LYS A 89 5.63 31.27 22.76
C LYS A 89 4.98 30.48 23.89
N TYR A 90 5.54 29.32 24.24
CA TYR A 90 4.90 28.35 25.12
C TYR A 90 5.78 27.88 26.29
N GLY A 91 7.05 28.25 26.34
CA GLY A 91 7.96 27.92 27.44
C GLY A 91 8.47 26.48 27.47
N VAL A 92 8.19 25.66 26.47
CA VAL A 92 8.70 24.28 26.37
C VAL A 92 9.92 24.26 25.47
N GLU A 93 11.06 23.82 25.99
CA GLU A 93 12.34 23.81 25.29
C GLU A 93 12.38 22.68 24.24
N PHE A 94 12.76 23.02 23.00
CA PHE A 94 13.01 22.02 21.98
C PHE A 94 14.49 21.63 21.92
N ILE A 95 14.77 20.37 22.28
CA ILE A 95 16.12 19.81 22.26
C ILE A 95 16.47 19.36 20.83
N ALA A 96 17.24 20.21 20.13
CA ALA A 96 17.75 19.95 18.79
C ALA A 96 19.16 19.33 18.83
N VAL A 97 19.26 18.02 18.59
CA VAL A 97 20.52 17.29 18.50
C VAL A 97 20.75 16.81 17.07
N ASP A 98 21.96 17.04 16.54
CA ASP A 98 22.37 16.50 15.24
C ASP A 98 22.76 15.01 15.34
N TYR A 99 21.74 14.16 15.35
CA TYR A 99 21.88 12.70 15.35
C TYR A 99 22.47 12.13 14.05
N ARG A 100 22.72 12.95 13.01
CA ARG A 100 23.29 12.49 11.74
C ARG A 100 24.82 12.56 11.75
N SER A 101 25.36 13.48 12.54
CA SER A 101 26.79 13.70 12.74
C SER A 101 27.50 12.48 13.34
N GLY A 102 28.84 12.43 13.23
CA GLY A 102 29.66 11.44 13.94
C GLY A 102 29.41 9.97 13.59
N GLY A 103 28.77 9.67 12.45
CA GLY A 103 28.42 8.30 12.06
C GLY A 103 27.00 7.87 12.44
N GLY A 104 26.17 8.77 12.98
CA GLY A 104 24.83 8.44 13.47
C GLY A 104 23.87 7.93 12.38
N THR A 105 24.05 8.33 11.11
CA THR A 105 23.25 7.79 9.98
C THR A 105 23.56 6.31 9.71
N GLN A 106 24.84 5.93 9.79
CA GLN A 106 25.28 4.54 9.66
C GLN A 106 24.76 3.70 10.83
N ASP A 107 24.83 4.26 12.03
CA ASP A 107 24.36 3.59 13.24
C ASP A 107 22.84 3.37 13.22
N GLN A 108 22.07 4.38 12.83
CA GLN A 108 20.63 4.27 12.60
C GLN A 108 20.32 3.14 11.60
N SER A 109 21.06 3.07 10.49
CA SER A 109 20.88 2.05 9.46
C SER A 109 21.21 0.65 9.96
N ARG A 110 22.24 0.53 10.82
CA ARG A 110 22.64 -0.71 11.49
C ARG A 110 21.55 -1.18 12.45
N VAL A 111 21.12 -0.33 13.38
CA VAL A 111 20.10 -0.65 14.39
C VAL A 111 18.76 -0.99 13.73
N THR A 112 18.36 -0.25 12.70
CA THR A 112 17.14 -0.54 11.91
C THR A 112 17.15 -1.96 11.35
N LYS A 113 18.29 -2.40 10.80
CA LYS A 113 18.46 -3.74 10.24
C LYS A 113 18.48 -4.81 11.32
N GLU A 114 19.23 -4.60 12.40
CA GLU A 114 19.30 -5.52 13.54
C GLU A 114 17.93 -5.73 14.18
N GLN A 115 17.16 -4.66 14.32
CA GLN A 115 15.83 -4.68 14.92
C GLN A 115 14.72 -5.08 13.94
N GLN A 116 15.04 -5.27 12.66
CA GLN A 116 14.09 -5.61 11.59
C GLN A 116 12.85 -4.70 11.60
N LEU A 117 13.11 -3.39 11.68
CA LEU A 117 12.08 -2.35 11.70
C LEU A 117 11.60 -2.06 10.29
N TYR A 118 10.32 -1.75 10.18
CA TYR A 118 9.74 -1.16 8.97
C TYR A 118 10.47 0.14 8.64
N ARG A 119 10.89 0.27 7.39
CA ARG A 119 11.56 1.47 6.88
C ARG A 119 10.74 2.11 5.78
N GLN A 120 10.05 3.17 6.14
CA GLN A 120 9.39 4.06 5.19
C GLN A 120 10.43 4.80 4.33
N ASP A 121 10.20 4.88 3.02
CA ASP A 121 11.08 5.58 2.05
C ASP A 121 10.56 6.97 1.64
N TYR A 122 9.44 7.40 2.22
CA TYR A 122 8.78 8.69 1.96
C TYR A 122 8.59 9.50 3.25
N CYS A 123 8.22 10.77 3.12
CA CYS A 123 8.10 11.74 4.21
C CYS A 123 6.90 11.48 5.16
N GLY A 124 5.83 10.86 4.66
CA GLY A 124 4.62 10.52 5.41
C GLY A 124 3.43 11.46 5.19
N CYS A 125 3.61 12.60 4.53
CA CYS A 125 2.50 13.43 4.08
C CYS A 125 2.08 13.08 2.64
N ILE A 126 0.78 13.23 2.33
CA ILE A 126 0.24 12.92 1.00
C ILE A 126 0.93 13.74 -0.10
N TYR A 127 1.16 15.04 0.11
CA TYR A 127 1.79 15.89 -0.90
C TYR A 127 3.24 15.50 -1.18
N GLY A 128 4.02 15.18 -0.13
CA GLY A 128 5.39 14.70 -0.30
C GLY A 128 5.44 13.33 -0.98
N LEU A 129 4.51 12.43 -0.65
CA LEU A 129 4.37 11.13 -1.30
C LEU A 129 4.02 11.31 -2.79
N THR A 130 3.01 12.11 -3.12
CA THR A 130 2.58 12.36 -4.51
C THR A 130 3.75 12.86 -5.36
N MET A 131 4.42 13.93 -4.93
CA MET A 131 5.56 14.51 -5.66
C MET A 131 6.69 13.49 -5.84
N GLN A 132 7.00 12.70 -4.81
CA GLN A 132 8.06 11.70 -4.87
C GLN A 132 7.70 10.56 -5.84
N ARG A 133 6.46 10.07 -5.83
CA ARG A 133 6.02 8.98 -6.70
C ARG A 133 5.92 9.44 -8.16
N GLU A 134 5.47 10.66 -8.41
CA GLU A 134 5.50 11.29 -9.74
C GLU A 134 6.93 11.40 -10.29
N GLN A 135 7.88 11.89 -9.49
CA GLN A 135 9.29 11.98 -9.90
C GLN A 135 9.92 10.61 -10.18
N GLN A 136 9.46 9.57 -9.50
CA GLN A 136 9.94 8.19 -9.67
C GLN A 136 9.22 7.42 -10.79
N ASP A 137 8.21 8.01 -11.44
CA ASP A 137 7.25 7.32 -12.31
C ASP A 137 6.68 6.03 -11.68
N LYS A 138 6.44 6.08 -10.37
CA LYS A 138 5.92 4.96 -9.60
C LYS A 138 4.44 5.12 -9.35
N LEU A 139 3.75 3.98 -9.35
CA LEU A 139 2.38 3.93 -8.88
C LEU A 139 2.36 4.23 -7.38
N MET A 140 1.51 5.17 -6.96
CA MET A 140 1.29 5.50 -5.56
C MET A 140 0.28 4.51 -4.95
N ASP A 141 0.67 3.23 -4.90
CA ASP A 141 -0.23 2.15 -4.52
C ASP A 141 -0.65 2.19 -3.04
N GLU A 142 0.02 2.99 -2.22
CA GLU A 142 -0.32 3.27 -0.83
C GLU A 142 -1.67 4.02 -0.68
N MET A 143 -2.15 4.63 -1.76
CA MET A 143 -3.34 5.51 -1.74
C MET A 143 -4.59 4.88 -2.36
N PHE A 144 -4.56 3.59 -2.71
CA PHE A 144 -5.73 2.89 -3.23
C PHE A 144 -6.06 1.69 -2.35
N SER A 145 -7.35 1.42 -2.20
CA SER A 145 -7.86 0.19 -1.58
C SER A 145 -8.72 -0.55 -2.61
N PRO A 146 -8.51 -1.86 -2.81
CA PRO A 146 -9.31 -2.59 -3.77
C PRO A 146 -10.74 -2.76 -3.26
N ILE A 147 -11.72 -2.59 -4.15
CA ILE A 147 -13.14 -2.87 -3.84
C ILE A 147 -13.37 -4.33 -3.42
N THR A 148 -12.47 -5.23 -3.84
CA THR A 148 -12.49 -6.65 -3.51
C THR A 148 -12.14 -6.94 -2.06
N LYS A 149 -11.56 -5.96 -1.34
CA LYS A 149 -11.04 -6.11 0.03
C LYS A 149 -9.98 -7.21 0.18
N GLN A 150 -9.44 -7.73 -0.93
CA GLN A 150 -8.31 -8.64 -0.90
C GLN A 150 -7.08 -7.90 -0.36
N THR A 151 -6.29 -8.58 0.46
CA THR A 151 -4.93 -8.16 0.75
C THR A 151 -4.08 -8.33 -0.50
N LEU A 152 -3.63 -7.23 -1.09
CA LEU A 152 -2.81 -7.25 -2.30
C LEU A 152 -1.32 -7.44 -1.95
N PRO A 153 -0.51 -8.03 -2.83
CA PRO A 153 0.93 -8.12 -2.63
C PRO A 153 1.58 -6.74 -2.44
N ALA A 154 2.47 -6.64 -1.47
CA ALA A 154 3.13 -5.43 -1.00
C ALA A 154 2.17 -4.30 -0.55
N SER A 155 0.90 -4.58 -0.27
CA SER A 155 -0.02 -3.57 0.27
C SER A 155 0.27 -3.25 1.74
N ILE A 156 -0.36 -2.18 2.25
CA ILE A 156 -0.29 -1.82 3.67
C ILE A 156 -0.83 -2.97 4.53
N GLU A 157 -1.92 -3.61 4.12
CA GLU A 157 -2.54 -4.73 4.81
C GLU A 157 -1.59 -5.94 4.88
N GLU A 158 -0.88 -6.28 3.80
CA GLU A 158 0.08 -7.39 3.82
C GLU A 158 1.25 -7.07 4.78
N ARG A 159 1.77 -5.84 4.74
CA ARG A 159 2.82 -5.39 5.66
C ARG A 159 2.36 -5.45 7.11
N LEU A 160 1.15 -4.97 7.42
CA LEU A 160 0.58 -5.04 8.77
C LEU A 160 0.45 -6.50 9.25
N ALA A 161 -0.04 -7.40 8.40
CA ALA A 161 -0.13 -8.83 8.73
C ALA A 161 1.25 -9.45 9.00
N LEU A 162 2.26 -9.10 8.18
CA LEU A 162 3.64 -9.55 8.34
C LEU A 162 4.24 -9.09 9.68
N TYR A 163 4.15 -7.79 10.00
CA TYR A 163 4.71 -7.25 11.25
C TYR A 163 3.95 -7.71 12.49
N THR A 164 2.65 -7.99 12.36
CA THR A 164 1.86 -8.63 13.44
C THR A 164 2.37 -10.04 13.70
N SER A 165 2.59 -10.83 12.64
CA SER A 165 3.14 -12.19 12.74
C SER A 165 4.54 -12.18 13.32
N ARG A 166 5.39 -11.22 12.92
CA ARG A 166 6.72 -10.99 13.50
C ARG A 166 6.65 -10.80 15.02
N ASN A 167 5.77 -9.93 15.50
CA ASN A 167 5.62 -9.68 16.95
C ASN A 167 5.20 -10.93 17.70
N LYS A 168 4.28 -11.71 17.14
CA LYS A 168 3.85 -12.99 17.72
C LYS A 168 5.01 -13.97 17.85
N LEU A 169 5.87 -14.08 16.82
CA LEU A 169 7.06 -14.94 16.89
C LEU A 169 8.04 -14.47 17.97
N GLU A 170 8.21 -13.15 18.15
CA GLU A 170 9.03 -12.60 19.24
C GLU A 170 8.47 -12.97 20.62
N ASP A 171 7.16 -12.80 20.83
CA ASP A 171 6.51 -13.14 22.09
C ASP A 171 6.56 -14.66 22.37
N GLU A 172 6.58 -15.50 21.33
CA GLU A 172 6.77 -16.95 21.42
C GLU A 172 8.25 -17.39 21.55
N GLY A 173 9.20 -16.45 21.52
CA GLY A 173 10.63 -16.76 21.56
C GLY A 173 11.17 -17.49 20.32
N LYS A 174 10.44 -17.46 19.20
CA LYS A 174 10.83 -18.11 17.94
C LYS A 174 11.77 -17.23 17.14
N LYS A 175 12.81 -17.84 16.56
CA LYS A 175 13.73 -17.14 15.67
C LYS A 175 13.08 -16.92 14.30
N TYR A 176 13.33 -15.75 13.74
CA TYR A 176 12.79 -15.38 12.43
C TYR A 176 13.74 -14.43 11.70
N LYS A 177 13.50 -14.26 10.40
CA LYS A 177 14.16 -13.27 9.55
C LYS A 177 13.17 -12.69 8.54
N ILE A 178 13.15 -11.36 8.42
CA ILE A 178 12.48 -10.67 7.32
C ILE A 178 13.45 -10.55 6.15
N VAL A 179 13.03 -11.03 4.99
CA VAL A 179 13.79 -10.94 3.73
C VAL A 179 13.02 -10.12 2.72
N ARG A 180 13.75 -9.45 1.81
CA ARG A 180 13.17 -8.68 0.71
C ARG A 180 13.24 -9.51 -0.56
N GLN A 181 12.15 -9.57 -1.30
CA GLN A 181 12.05 -10.30 -2.56
C GLN A 181 11.49 -9.37 -3.64
N LYS A 182 12.21 -9.28 -4.76
CA LYS A 182 11.70 -8.62 -5.96
C LYS A 182 10.63 -9.49 -6.60
N PHE A 183 9.56 -8.86 -7.06
CA PHE A 183 8.49 -9.55 -7.77
C PHE A 183 7.82 -8.62 -8.77
N LEU A 184 7.08 -9.21 -9.70
CA LEU A 184 6.22 -8.48 -10.62
C LEU A 184 4.90 -8.19 -9.90
N ASN A 185 4.61 -6.94 -9.62
CA ASN A 185 3.37 -6.53 -8.95
C ASN A 185 2.29 -6.16 -9.97
N TYR A 186 1.04 -6.17 -9.52
CA TYR A 186 -0.14 -5.92 -10.34
C TYR A 186 -1.18 -5.09 -9.57
N ARG A 187 -1.76 -4.10 -10.25
CA ARG A 187 -2.93 -3.35 -9.78
C ARG A 187 -3.92 -3.18 -10.92
N GLN A 188 -5.16 -3.62 -10.70
CA GLN A 188 -6.27 -3.35 -11.61
C GLN A 188 -7.00 -2.08 -11.17
N PHE A 189 -7.14 -1.11 -12.06
CA PHE A 189 -7.93 0.10 -11.82
C PHE A 189 -9.41 -0.13 -12.13
N PHE A 190 -9.71 -0.75 -13.27
CA PHE A 190 -11.08 -1.14 -13.60
C PHE A 190 -11.13 -2.27 -14.63
N VAL A 191 -12.28 -2.95 -14.64
CA VAL A 191 -12.73 -3.83 -15.72
C VAL A 191 -14.13 -3.40 -16.14
N LYS A 192 -14.42 -3.42 -17.45
CA LYS A 192 -15.75 -3.17 -17.99
C LYS A 192 -15.99 -4.08 -19.18
N LEU A 193 -17.10 -4.82 -19.14
CA LEU A 193 -17.54 -5.67 -20.24
C LEU A 193 -18.85 -5.13 -20.82
N ILE A 194 -18.92 -5.02 -22.15
CA ILE A 194 -20.09 -4.54 -22.88
C ILE A 194 -20.52 -5.59 -23.90
N ALA A 195 -21.77 -6.04 -23.85
CA ALA A 195 -22.41 -6.81 -24.90
C ALA A 195 -23.09 -5.90 -25.93
N GLY A 196 -22.92 -6.25 -27.21
CA GLY A 196 -23.48 -5.50 -28.32
C GLY A 196 -22.95 -4.06 -28.37
N LYS A 197 -23.86 -3.09 -28.24
CA LYS A 197 -23.55 -1.65 -28.33
C LYS A 197 -23.54 -0.91 -26.99
N LYS A 198 -24.35 -1.33 -26.01
CA LYS A 198 -24.63 -0.53 -24.79
C LYS A 198 -24.87 -1.35 -23.52
N GLU A 199 -25.02 -2.66 -23.60
CA GLU A 199 -25.38 -3.47 -22.43
C GLU A 199 -24.14 -3.75 -21.60
N ASN A 200 -24.07 -3.22 -20.37
CA ASN A 200 -22.97 -3.53 -19.46
C ASN A 200 -23.23 -4.88 -18.80
N ILE A 201 -22.21 -5.73 -18.77
CA ILE A 201 -22.25 -7.02 -18.09
C ILE A 201 -21.33 -6.96 -16.88
N THR A 202 -21.83 -7.45 -15.74
CA THR A 202 -21.02 -7.63 -14.54
C THR A 202 -19.93 -8.66 -14.81
N ALA A 203 -18.68 -8.27 -14.58
CA ALA A 203 -17.52 -9.09 -14.88
C ALA A 203 -16.43 -8.90 -13.82
N HIS A 204 -15.77 -9.99 -13.46
CA HIS A 204 -14.58 -9.99 -12.60
C HIS A 204 -13.38 -10.41 -13.43
N ALA A 205 -12.31 -9.62 -13.45
CA ALA A 205 -11.07 -10.02 -14.09
C ALA A 205 -10.09 -10.52 -13.02
N LEU A 206 -9.50 -11.70 -13.24
CA LEU A 206 -8.54 -12.28 -12.30
C LEU A 206 -7.24 -11.45 -12.28
N CYS A 207 -6.54 -11.44 -11.14
CA CYS A 207 -5.24 -10.78 -10.98
C CYS A 207 -4.26 -11.10 -12.14
N TYR A 208 -3.43 -10.17 -12.61
CA TYR A 208 -2.61 -10.30 -13.84
C TYR A 208 -3.34 -10.32 -15.19
N SER A 209 -4.64 -10.04 -15.24
CA SER A 209 -5.31 -9.79 -16.52
C SER A 209 -4.89 -8.43 -17.09
N THR A 210 -4.27 -8.40 -18.28
CA THR A 210 -3.79 -7.15 -18.91
C THR A 210 -4.22 -7.02 -20.37
N LEU A 211 -4.41 -5.78 -20.85
CA LEU A 211 -4.71 -5.48 -22.25
C LEU A 211 -3.80 -4.37 -22.78
N PRO A 212 -3.03 -4.57 -23.87
CA PRO A 212 -2.08 -3.58 -24.39
C PRO A 212 -2.70 -2.20 -24.68
N ARG A 213 -3.95 -2.17 -25.18
CA ARG A 213 -4.68 -0.94 -25.51
C ARG A 213 -5.84 -0.65 -24.57
N LYS A 214 -5.86 -1.30 -23.40
CA LYS A 214 -6.95 -1.26 -22.41
C LYS A 214 -8.33 -1.62 -22.97
N LYS A 215 -8.39 -2.23 -24.17
CA LYS A 215 -9.61 -2.53 -24.91
C LYS A 215 -9.39 -3.67 -25.89
N ALA A 216 -10.31 -4.64 -25.89
CA ALA A 216 -10.43 -5.69 -26.90
C ALA A 216 -11.88 -5.75 -27.39
N GLN A 217 -12.10 -5.99 -28.68
CA GLN A 217 -13.44 -6.08 -29.25
C GLN A 217 -13.56 -7.24 -30.24
N GLY A 218 -14.50 -8.15 -30.00
CA GLY A 218 -14.51 -9.45 -30.67
C GLY A 218 -15.72 -10.30 -30.30
N ARG A 219 -15.57 -11.61 -30.49
CA ARG A 219 -16.55 -12.64 -30.14
C ARG A 219 -15.81 -13.86 -29.58
N ILE A 220 -16.53 -14.70 -28.87
CA ILE A 220 -16.03 -16.04 -28.53
C ILE A 220 -15.79 -16.80 -29.83
N GLU A 221 -14.58 -17.33 -30.00
CA GLU A 221 -14.14 -18.07 -31.17
C GLU A 221 -14.46 -19.56 -31.02
N PHE A 222 -14.04 -20.14 -29.89
CA PHE A 222 -14.27 -21.54 -29.57
C PHE A 222 -14.34 -21.73 -28.05
N THR A 223 -14.76 -22.92 -27.63
CA THR A 223 -14.84 -23.33 -26.22
C THR A 223 -14.17 -24.68 -26.07
N LEU A 224 -13.37 -24.84 -25.02
CA LEU A 224 -12.72 -26.09 -24.66
C LEU A 224 -12.74 -26.22 -23.14
N ASN A 225 -13.26 -27.34 -22.62
CA ASN A 225 -13.31 -27.62 -21.18
C ASN A 225 -13.93 -26.46 -20.35
N ASP A 226 -15.05 -25.90 -20.83
CA ASP A 226 -15.75 -24.75 -20.21
C ASP A 226 -14.93 -23.45 -20.09
N ILE A 227 -13.81 -23.37 -20.81
CA ILE A 227 -13.03 -22.16 -21.04
C ILE A 227 -13.38 -21.63 -22.44
N HIS A 228 -13.78 -20.37 -22.50
CA HIS A 228 -14.27 -19.74 -23.73
C HIS A 228 -13.24 -18.76 -24.28
N TYR A 229 -12.67 -19.08 -25.44
CA TYR A 229 -11.57 -18.35 -26.03
C TYR A 229 -12.10 -17.23 -26.92
N PHE A 230 -11.62 -16.01 -26.69
CA PHE A 230 -11.99 -14.84 -27.46
C PHE A 230 -11.05 -14.67 -28.65
N ASN A 231 -11.58 -14.24 -29.80
CA ASN A 231 -10.80 -14.10 -31.04
C ASN A 231 -9.84 -12.89 -31.07
N ARG A 232 -9.54 -12.26 -29.93
CA ARG A 232 -8.70 -11.06 -29.81
C ARG A 232 -7.94 -11.05 -28.49
N GLU A 233 -6.67 -10.63 -28.53
CA GLU A 233 -5.83 -10.35 -27.35
C GLU A 233 -5.79 -11.52 -26.35
N GLU A 234 -5.88 -12.76 -26.85
CA GLU A 234 -5.76 -14.00 -26.08
C GLU A 234 -6.72 -14.08 -24.87
N VAL A 235 -7.82 -13.32 -24.89
CA VAL A 235 -8.76 -13.22 -23.77
C VAL A 235 -9.48 -14.54 -23.59
N LYS A 236 -9.58 -15.00 -22.34
CA LYS A 236 -10.32 -16.19 -21.93
C LYS A 236 -11.47 -15.75 -21.04
N PHE A 237 -12.64 -16.33 -21.25
CA PHE A 237 -13.80 -16.18 -20.37
C PHE A 237 -14.08 -17.50 -19.68
N ILE A 238 -14.47 -17.42 -18.41
CA ILE A 238 -15.01 -18.53 -17.63
C ILE A 238 -16.35 -18.12 -17.02
N THR A 239 -17.22 -19.09 -16.78
CA THR A 239 -18.48 -18.82 -16.08
C THR A 239 -18.29 -18.80 -14.57
N LEU A 240 -19.21 -18.16 -13.86
CA LEU A 240 -19.26 -18.25 -12.40
C LEU A 240 -19.44 -19.69 -11.92
N ALA A 241 -20.17 -20.51 -12.69
CA ALA A 241 -20.34 -21.94 -12.40
C ALA A 241 -18.98 -22.68 -12.43
N TYR A 242 -18.14 -22.40 -13.44
CA TYR A 242 -16.78 -22.93 -13.51
C TYR A 242 -15.94 -22.48 -12.31
N TYR A 243 -15.97 -21.18 -11.99
CA TYR A 243 -15.25 -20.62 -10.84
C TYR A 243 -15.67 -21.28 -9.51
N ASN A 244 -16.98 -21.43 -9.30
CA ASN A 244 -17.53 -22.09 -8.11
C ASN A 244 -17.12 -23.55 -8.02
N ASN A 245 -17.13 -24.27 -9.15
CA ASN A 245 -16.72 -25.67 -9.17
C ASN A 245 -15.23 -25.82 -8.81
N PHE A 246 -14.36 -24.97 -9.37
CA PHE A 246 -12.93 -25.01 -9.08
C PHE A 246 -12.61 -24.78 -7.60
N PHE A 247 -13.21 -23.75 -6.99
CA PHE A 247 -12.95 -23.41 -5.59
C PHE A 247 -13.89 -24.07 -4.58
N SER A 248 -14.83 -24.91 -5.03
CA SER A 248 -15.93 -25.40 -4.20
C SER A 248 -16.70 -24.27 -3.48
N SER A 249 -16.79 -23.09 -4.10
CA SER A 249 -17.46 -21.92 -3.56
C SER A 249 -18.93 -21.85 -3.96
N ARG A 250 -19.68 -20.88 -3.41
CA ARG A 250 -21.15 -20.77 -3.57
C ARG A 250 -21.61 -19.36 -3.94
N TYR A 251 -20.80 -18.61 -4.68
CA TYR A 251 -21.19 -17.28 -5.16
C TYR A 251 -22.45 -17.38 -6.01
N LYS A 252 -23.44 -16.52 -5.74
CA LYS A 252 -24.72 -16.52 -6.46
C LYS A 252 -24.66 -15.78 -7.79
N ASN A 253 -23.82 -14.77 -7.85
CA ASN A 253 -23.56 -13.97 -9.05
C ASN A 253 -22.15 -13.37 -9.01
N VAL A 254 -21.67 -12.84 -10.13
CA VAL A 254 -20.34 -12.21 -10.21
C VAL A 254 -20.23 -10.95 -9.36
N GLN A 255 -21.34 -10.27 -9.05
CA GLN A 255 -21.30 -9.12 -8.15
C GLN A 255 -20.85 -9.52 -6.74
N GLU A 256 -21.32 -10.64 -6.21
CA GLU A 256 -20.86 -11.18 -4.93
C GLU A 256 -19.36 -11.51 -4.98
N LEU A 257 -18.92 -12.12 -6.08
CA LEU A 257 -17.51 -12.43 -6.34
C LEU A 257 -16.63 -11.17 -6.33
N ILE A 258 -17.08 -10.06 -6.94
CA ILE A 258 -16.31 -8.81 -6.99
C ILE A 258 -16.02 -8.25 -5.59
N PHE A 259 -16.94 -8.37 -4.64
CA PHE A 259 -16.76 -7.80 -3.29
C PHE A 259 -16.10 -8.77 -2.30
N HIS A 260 -16.08 -10.06 -2.63
CA HIS A 260 -15.59 -11.13 -1.76
C HIS A 260 -14.87 -12.25 -2.53
N PRO A 261 -13.91 -11.95 -3.43
CA PRO A 261 -13.24 -12.99 -4.19
C PRO A 261 -12.32 -13.83 -3.29
N GLN A 262 -11.84 -14.95 -3.84
CA GLN A 262 -10.78 -15.72 -3.20
C GLN A 262 -9.53 -14.86 -3.02
N ASN A 263 -8.62 -15.24 -2.12
CA ASN A 263 -7.38 -14.48 -1.94
C ASN A 263 -6.49 -14.55 -3.21
N ILE A 264 -5.48 -13.69 -3.29
CA ILE A 264 -4.63 -13.57 -4.49
C ILE A 264 -3.91 -14.89 -4.81
N GLU A 265 -3.46 -15.65 -3.81
CA GLU A 265 -2.78 -16.92 -4.04
C GLU A 265 -3.72 -17.94 -4.72
N GLU A 266 -4.96 -18.02 -4.27
CA GLU A 266 -5.97 -18.89 -4.88
C GLU A 266 -6.33 -18.44 -6.31
N GLU A 267 -6.47 -17.14 -6.57
CA GLU A 267 -6.67 -16.65 -7.94
C GLU A 267 -5.50 -17.01 -8.88
N LEU A 268 -4.27 -17.01 -8.36
CA LEU A 268 -3.09 -17.44 -9.13
C LEU A 268 -3.11 -18.95 -9.41
N ARG A 269 -3.61 -19.79 -8.50
CA ARG A 269 -3.80 -21.22 -8.74
C ARG A 269 -4.83 -21.49 -9.84
N LEU A 270 -5.94 -20.75 -9.84
CA LEU A 270 -6.92 -20.83 -10.93
C LEU A 270 -6.31 -20.39 -12.26
N ARG A 271 -5.51 -19.33 -12.27
CA ARG A 271 -4.80 -18.90 -13.48
C ARG A 271 -3.83 -19.96 -13.98
N GLU A 272 -3.00 -20.51 -13.10
CA GLU A 272 -2.08 -21.59 -13.45
C GLU A 272 -2.82 -22.80 -14.02
N HIS A 273 -3.98 -23.14 -13.48
CA HIS A 273 -4.84 -24.20 -14.01
C HIS A 273 -5.38 -23.91 -15.42
N ILE A 274 -5.72 -22.64 -15.73
CA ILE A 274 -6.30 -22.25 -17.04
C ILE A 274 -5.21 -22.03 -18.10
N CYS A 275 -4.03 -21.56 -17.70
CA CYS A 275 -2.99 -21.06 -18.60
C CYS A 275 -1.68 -21.85 -18.56
N ASP A 276 -1.60 -22.90 -17.75
CA ASP A 276 -0.36 -23.64 -17.43
C ASP A 276 0.76 -22.75 -16.84
N SER A 277 0.41 -21.54 -16.40
CA SER A 277 1.32 -20.58 -15.80
C SER A 277 0.56 -19.51 -15.01
N ALA A 278 0.93 -19.32 -13.75
CA ALA A 278 0.41 -18.24 -12.91
C ALA A 278 0.80 -16.83 -13.40
N TYR A 279 1.79 -16.74 -14.30
CA TYR A 279 2.34 -15.48 -14.81
C TYR A 279 1.87 -15.15 -16.25
N ASP A 280 0.96 -15.94 -16.82
CA ASP A 280 0.29 -15.59 -18.07
C ASP A 280 -0.55 -14.31 -17.88
N LEU A 281 -0.21 -13.27 -18.65
CA LEU A 281 -0.84 -11.94 -18.59
C LEU A 281 -2.11 -11.83 -19.45
N SER A 282 -2.49 -12.91 -20.13
CA SER A 282 -3.75 -13.03 -20.88
C SER A 282 -4.92 -12.75 -19.93
N PRO A 283 -5.90 -11.92 -20.34
CA PRO A 283 -7.07 -11.67 -19.52
C PRO A 283 -7.89 -12.93 -19.28
N ILE A 284 -8.24 -13.17 -18.03
CA ILE A 284 -9.23 -14.18 -17.63
C ILE A 284 -10.39 -13.44 -16.97
N VAL A 285 -11.56 -13.51 -17.61
CA VAL A 285 -12.75 -12.76 -17.17
C VAL A 285 -13.86 -13.72 -16.76
N VAL A 286 -14.32 -13.59 -15.53
CA VAL A 286 -15.45 -14.33 -14.96
C VAL A 286 -16.74 -13.57 -15.23
N VAL A 287 -17.74 -14.27 -15.79
CA VAL A 287 -19.09 -13.75 -16.05
C VAL A 287 -20.15 -14.74 -15.56
N ASP A 288 -21.37 -14.27 -15.25
CA ASP A 288 -22.46 -15.16 -14.83
C ASP A 288 -22.81 -16.17 -15.94
N THR A 289 -22.97 -15.68 -17.17
CA THR A 289 -23.21 -16.48 -18.37
C THR A 289 -22.42 -15.91 -19.56
N ILE A 290 -22.04 -16.76 -20.50
CA ILE A 290 -21.28 -16.34 -21.68
C ILE A 290 -22.22 -15.67 -22.69
N PRO A 291 -22.00 -14.38 -23.01
CA PRO A 291 -22.87 -13.69 -23.96
C PRO A 291 -22.58 -14.14 -25.40
N GLN A 292 -23.63 -14.41 -26.17
CA GLN A 292 -23.52 -14.85 -27.57
C GLN A 292 -23.38 -13.69 -28.57
N THR A 293 -23.16 -12.47 -28.08
CA THR A 293 -23.09 -11.25 -28.90
C THR A 293 -21.65 -10.78 -29.07
N LYS A 294 -21.46 -9.74 -29.89
CA LYS A 294 -20.16 -9.06 -29.98
C LYS A 294 -19.84 -8.41 -28.63
N LEU A 295 -18.66 -8.67 -28.09
CA LEU A 295 -18.20 -8.14 -26.81
C LEU A 295 -17.19 -7.01 -27.02
N THR A 296 -17.23 -6.05 -26.11
CA THR A 296 -16.17 -5.05 -25.93
C THR A 296 -15.71 -5.12 -24.48
N LEU A 297 -14.47 -5.59 -24.28
CA LEU A 297 -13.82 -5.67 -22.99
C LEU A 297 -12.87 -4.49 -22.83
N HIS A 298 -12.92 -3.85 -21.67
CA HIS A 298 -11.95 -2.87 -21.23
C HIS A 298 -11.33 -3.34 -19.92
N ILE A 299 -10.01 -3.31 -19.84
CA ILE A 299 -9.25 -3.59 -18.62
C ILE A 299 -8.17 -2.53 -18.53
N ASP A 300 -8.15 -1.79 -17.44
CA ASP A 300 -7.04 -0.90 -17.10
C ASP A 300 -6.34 -1.45 -15.88
N ALA A 301 -5.10 -1.85 -16.07
CA ALA A 301 -4.26 -2.42 -15.03
C ALA A 301 -2.80 -2.03 -15.28
N LYS A 302 -2.01 -1.96 -14.20
CA LYS A 302 -0.58 -1.70 -14.24
C LYS A 302 0.17 -2.90 -13.69
N VAL A 303 1.12 -3.39 -14.47
CA VAL A 303 2.15 -4.36 -14.07
C VAL A 303 3.45 -3.60 -13.88
N TYR A 304 4.17 -3.84 -12.77
CA TYR A 304 5.40 -3.11 -12.45
C TYR A 304 6.31 -3.94 -11.54
N GLU A 305 7.62 -3.69 -11.59
CA GLU A 305 8.57 -4.29 -10.66
C GLU A 305 8.39 -3.67 -9.26
N ASP A 306 8.34 -4.52 -8.24
CA ASP A 306 8.24 -4.09 -6.84
C ASP A 306 9.03 -5.01 -5.91
N THR A 307 9.12 -4.65 -4.63
CA THR A 307 9.77 -5.43 -3.59
C THR A 307 8.81 -5.68 -2.43
N GLN A 308 8.53 -6.96 -2.17
CA GLN A 308 7.78 -7.40 -1.00
C GLN A 308 8.72 -7.85 0.11
N GLU A 309 8.22 -7.79 1.34
CA GLU A 309 8.87 -8.37 2.52
C GLU A 309 8.23 -9.73 2.81
N LYS A 310 9.05 -10.72 3.17
CA LYS A 310 8.59 -12.04 3.60
C LYS A 310 9.23 -12.42 4.92
N LEU A 311 8.41 -13.00 5.78
CA LEU A 311 8.81 -13.48 7.10
C LEU A 311 9.19 -14.96 7.00
N ILE A 312 10.42 -15.30 7.35
CA ILE A 312 10.95 -16.67 7.39
C ILE A 312 11.14 -17.07 8.85
N ILE A 313 10.57 -18.20 9.26
CA ILE A 313 10.82 -18.81 10.57
C ILE A 313 12.11 -19.64 10.46
N LEU A 314 13.02 -19.49 11.44
CA LEU A 314 14.34 -20.13 11.44
C LEU A 314 14.39 -21.40 12.29
#